data_AF-A0A381WFQ8-F1
#
_entry.id   AF-A0A381WFQ8-F1
#
_cell.length_a   1.000
_cell.length_b   1.000
_cell.length_c   1.000
_cell.angle_alpha   90.00
_cell.angle_beta   90.00
_cell.angle_gamma   90.00
#
_symmetry.space_group_name_H-M   'P 1'
#
loop_
_entity.id
_entity.type
_entity.pdbx_description
1 polymer ?
#
loop_
_entity_poly.entity_id
_entity_poly.type
_entity_poly.pdbx_seq_one_letter_code
_entity_poly.pdbx_strand_id
1 'polypeptide(L)'
;MKLMLKILLLSLASLLCAAEGTVLTINNNEYSLHDFYSRYPKKQWERADSLQKDKMFTDFVKRELCVLEAKKMGLQNDPDIAVKIRDRSLQILVNESYEHFVATPLISPSELD
;
A
#
# COMPACT_ATOMS: atom_id res chain seq x y z
N MET A 1 17.74 -35.97 4.42
CA MET A 1 18.11 -34.76 3.66
C MET A 1 17.19 -34.46 2.47
N LYS A 2 17.03 -35.37 1.49
CA LYS A 2 16.16 -35.13 0.29
C LYS A 2 14.68 -34.85 0.61
N LEU A 3 14.11 -35.50 1.64
CA LEU A 3 12.71 -35.29 2.04
C LEU A 3 12.48 -33.90 2.69
N MET A 4 13.39 -33.47 3.56
CA MET A 4 13.31 -32.15 4.20
C MET A 4 13.50 -31.01 3.19
N LEU A 5 14.39 -31.19 2.20
CA LEU A 5 14.55 -30.22 1.11
C LEU A 5 13.27 -30.10 0.25
N LYS A 6 12.57 -31.23 0.00
CA LYS A 6 11.27 -31.22 -0.71
C LYS A 6 10.18 -30.51 0.09
N ILE A 7 10.11 -30.73 1.41
CA ILE A 7 9.16 -30.06 2.29
C ILE A 7 9.45 -28.56 2.33
N LEU A 8 10.72 -28.16 2.44
CA LEU A 8 11.15 -26.76 2.40
C LEU A 8 10.77 -26.08 1.06
N LEU A 9 10.99 -26.76 -0.06
CA LEU A 9 10.60 -26.28 -1.39
C LEU A 9 9.08 -26.16 -1.54
N LEU A 10 8.31 -27.12 -1.01
CA LEU A 10 6.85 -27.04 -0.99
C LEU A 10 6.35 -25.86 -0.15
N SER A 11 6.92 -25.65 1.04
CA SER A 11 6.53 -24.51 1.89
C SER A 11 6.87 -23.16 1.25
N LEU A 12 8.01 -23.08 0.54
CA LEU A 12 8.41 -21.85 -0.17
C LEU A 12 7.48 -21.58 -1.37
N ALA A 13 7.09 -22.63 -2.10
CA ALA A 13 6.14 -22.52 -3.21
C ALA A 13 4.74 -22.08 -2.75
N SER A 14 4.26 -22.57 -1.59
CA SER A 14 2.98 -22.11 -1.03
C SER A 14 3.02 -20.65 -0.58
N LEU A 15 4.18 -20.15 -0.12
CA LEU A 15 4.34 -18.75 0.27
C LEU A 15 4.29 -17.81 -0.95
N LEU A 16 4.82 -18.25 -2.08
CA LEU A 16 4.80 -17.50 -3.35
C LEU A 16 3.39 -17.41 -3.97
N CYS A 17 2.49 -18.34 -3.60
CA CYS A 17 1.10 -18.36 -4.05
C CYS A 17 0.11 -17.72 -3.05
N ALA A 18 0.60 -17.10 -1.97
CA ALA A 18 -0.23 -16.28 -1.11
C ALA A 18 -0.57 -14.96 -1.84
N ALA A 19 -1.51 -15.03 -2.77
CA ALA A 19 -2.07 -13.84 -3.40
C ALA A 19 -2.79 -13.03 -2.32
N GLU A 20 -2.31 -11.82 -2.06
CA GLU A 20 -3.10 -10.84 -1.33
C GLU A 20 -4.44 -10.67 -2.07
N GLY A 21 -5.55 -10.58 -1.32
CA GLY A 21 -6.86 -10.52 -1.93
C GLY A 21 -6.98 -9.34 -2.90
N THR A 22 -7.45 -9.57 -4.12
CA THR A 22 -7.72 -8.52 -5.09
C THR A 22 -8.98 -7.75 -4.70
N VAL A 23 -8.91 -6.42 -4.71
CA VAL A 23 -10.06 -5.54 -4.46
C VAL A 23 -10.70 -5.07 -5.76
N LEU A 24 -9.86 -4.77 -6.76
CA LEU A 24 -10.30 -4.14 -8.01
C LEU A 24 -9.27 -4.40 -9.12
N THR A 25 -9.74 -4.55 -10.36
CA THR A 25 -8.89 -4.57 -11.54
C THR A 25 -9.37 -3.51 -12.54
N ILE A 26 -8.47 -2.64 -13.01
CA ILE A 26 -8.76 -1.62 -14.04
C ILE A 26 -7.72 -1.70 -15.15
N ASN A 27 -8.13 -2.01 -16.38
CA ASN A 27 -7.23 -2.05 -17.56
C ASN A 27 -5.94 -2.84 -17.29
N ASN A 28 -6.07 -4.05 -16.73
CA ASN A 28 -4.98 -4.94 -16.31
C ASN A 28 -4.10 -4.45 -15.14
N ASN A 29 -4.46 -3.35 -14.49
CA ASN A 29 -3.87 -2.94 -13.22
C ASN A 29 -4.67 -3.58 -12.09
N GLU A 30 -4.02 -4.41 -11.30
CA GLU A 30 -4.60 -5.06 -10.15
C GLU A 30 -4.34 -4.22 -8.89
N TYR A 31 -5.39 -3.99 -8.11
CA TYR A 31 -5.32 -3.29 -6.83
C TYR A 31 -5.64 -4.29 -5.73
N SER A 32 -4.68 -4.46 -4.83
CA SER A 32 -4.74 -5.39 -3.70
C SER A 32 -5.57 -4.84 -2.54
N LEU A 33 -5.88 -5.72 -1.60
CA LEU A 33 -6.44 -5.36 -0.30
C LEU A 33 -5.52 -4.41 0.47
N HIS A 34 -4.20 -4.58 0.31
CA HIS A 34 -3.21 -3.70 0.88
C HIS A 34 -3.33 -2.28 0.33
N ASP A 35 -3.47 -2.12 -0.99
CA ASP A 35 -3.64 -0.81 -1.62
C ASP A 35 -4.89 -0.09 -1.09
N PHE A 36 -5.99 -0.82 -0.95
CA PHE A 36 -7.22 -0.27 -0.38
C PHE A 36 -7.04 0.14 1.09
N TYR A 37 -6.45 -0.73 1.92
CA TYR A 37 -6.28 -0.46 3.35
C TYR A 37 -5.17 0.55 3.68
N SER A 38 -4.23 0.79 2.77
CA SER A 38 -3.28 1.90 2.88
C SER A 38 -4.00 3.26 2.87
N ARG A 39 -5.16 3.34 2.22
CA ARG A 39 -6.02 4.54 2.15
C ARG A 39 -7.08 4.55 3.23
N TYR A 40 -7.74 3.41 3.41
CA TYR A 40 -8.86 3.24 4.32
C TYR A 40 -8.52 2.15 5.33
N PRO A 41 -7.89 2.49 6.48
CA PRO A 41 -7.44 1.50 7.45
C PRO A 41 -8.53 0.47 7.78
N LYS A 42 -8.15 -0.80 7.88
CA LYS A 42 -9.09 -1.91 8.08
C LYS A 42 -10.12 -1.67 9.21
N LYS A 43 -9.67 -1.11 10.34
CA LYS A 43 -10.55 -0.76 11.48
C LYS A 43 -11.61 0.29 11.10
N GLN A 44 -11.27 1.25 10.24
CA GLN A 44 -12.22 2.24 9.72
C GLN A 44 -13.24 1.58 8.79
N TRP A 45 -12.78 0.72 7.88
CA TRP A 45 -13.65 -0.05 7.00
C TRP A 45 -14.63 -0.94 7.78
N GLU A 46 -14.14 -1.69 8.77
CA GLU A 46 -14.98 -2.61 9.56
C GLU A 46 -16.10 -1.90 10.33
N ARG A 47 -15.80 -0.70 10.86
CA ARG A 47 -16.76 0.13 11.61
C ARG A 47 -17.78 0.86 10.73
N ALA A 48 -17.52 0.95 9.42
CA ALA A 48 -18.38 1.67 8.50
C ALA A 48 -19.68 0.91 8.20
N ASP A 49 -20.78 1.65 8.10
CA ASP A 49 -22.06 1.12 7.61
C ASP A 49 -22.02 0.83 6.09
N SER A 50 -23.08 0.24 5.55
CA SER A 50 -23.13 -0.15 4.13
C SER A 50 -22.99 1.04 3.18
N LEU A 51 -23.61 2.18 3.49
CA LEU A 51 -23.56 3.38 2.66
C LEU A 51 -22.18 4.02 2.70
N GLN A 52 -21.55 4.04 3.88
CA GLN A 52 -20.19 4.52 4.05
C GLN A 52 -19.19 3.62 3.31
N LYS A 53 -19.34 2.30 3.38
CA LYS A 53 -18.51 1.34 2.63
C LYS A 53 -18.61 1.54 1.13
N ASP A 54 -19.84 1.69 0.62
CA ASP A 54 -20.08 1.96 -0.81
C ASP A 54 -19.40 3.27 -1.26
N LYS A 55 -19.52 4.32 -0.44
CA LYS A 55 -18.83 5.59 -0.69
C LYS A 55 -17.31 5.45 -0.68
N MET A 56 -16.74 4.81 0.35
CA MET A 56 -15.29 4.62 0.48
C MET A 56 -14.72 3.85 -0.71
N PHE A 57 -15.39 2.77 -1.12
CA PHE A 57 -15.00 1.99 -2.29
C PHE A 57 -15.13 2.79 -3.59
N THR A 58 -16.23 3.52 -3.76
CA THR A 58 -16.43 4.39 -4.94
C THR A 58 -15.37 5.48 -5.03
N ASP A 59 -15.02 6.11 -3.91
CA ASP A 59 -13.99 7.14 -3.84
C ASP A 59 -12.59 6.56 -4.14
N PHE A 60 -12.30 5.34 -3.68
CA PHE A 60 -11.11 4.59 -4.07
C PHE A 60 -11.04 4.39 -5.58
N VAL A 61 -12.08 3.83 -6.20
CA VAL A 61 -12.16 3.58 -7.65
C VAL A 61 -11.95 4.87 -8.44
N LYS A 62 -12.66 5.95 -8.09
CA LYS A 62 -12.53 7.26 -8.77
C LYS A 62 -11.12 7.80 -8.70
N ARG A 63 -10.47 7.67 -7.54
CA ARG A 63 -9.10 8.14 -7.36
C ARG A 63 -8.11 7.35 -8.21
N GLU A 64 -8.19 6.03 -8.20
CA GLU A 64 -7.27 5.20 -8.99
C GLU A 64 -7.48 5.42 -10.50
N LEU A 65 -8.71 5.62 -10.96
CA LEU A 65 -9.00 6.06 -12.34
C LEU A 65 -8.33 7.41 -12.68
N CYS A 66 -8.42 8.39 -11.78
CA CYS A 66 -7.78 9.69 -11.96
C CYS A 66 -6.26 9.57 -12.05
N VAL A 67 -5.65 8.73 -11.19
CA VAL A 67 -4.19 8.46 -11.23
C VAL A 67 -3.79 7.79 -12.55
N LEU A 68 -4.55 6.82 -13.03
CA LEU A 68 -4.28 6.15 -14.31
C LEU A 68 -4.35 7.13 -15.48
N GLU A 69 -5.37 7.98 -15.54
CA GLU A 69 -5.49 8.97 -16.62
C GLU A 69 -4.39 10.03 -16.52
N ALA A 70 -4.07 10.51 -15.32
CA ALA A 70 -2.96 11.45 -15.12
C ALA A 70 -1.62 10.89 -15.62
N LYS A 71 -1.35 9.60 -15.35
CA LYS A 71 -0.16 8.91 -15.85
C LYS A 71 -0.15 8.82 -17.37
N LYS A 72 -1.30 8.49 -17.97
CA LYS A 72 -1.48 8.41 -19.43
C LYS A 72 -1.28 9.76 -20.12
N MET A 73 -1.75 10.85 -19.50
CA MET A 73 -1.52 12.22 -19.95
C MET A 73 -0.09 12.71 -19.71
N GLY A 74 0.73 11.96 -18.97
CA GLY A 74 2.10 12.35 -18.67
C GLY A 74 2.22 13.51 -17.67
N LEU A 75 1.21 13.74 -16.83
CA LEU A 75 1.20 14.88 -15.90
C LEU A 75 2.35 14.85 -14.88
N GLN A 76 2.88 13.67 -14.59
CA GLN A 76 4.08 13.52 -13.75
C GLN A 76 5.34 14.15 -14.36
N ASN A 77 5.35 14.41 -15.67
CA ASN A 77 6.46 15.04 -16.38
C ASN A 77 6.32 16.57 -16.46
N ASP A 78 5.18 17.13 -16.06
CA ASP A 78 5.03 18.58 -15.93
C ASP A 78 6.01 19.09 -14.86
N PRO A 79 6.79 20.17 -15.12
CA PRO A 79 7.81 20.63 -14.19
C PRO A 79 7.28 20.95 -12.79
N ASP A 80 6.12 21.59 -12.68
CA ASP A 80 5.55 21.98 -11.39
C ASP A 80 5.08 20.76 -10.60
N ILE A 81 4.51 19.76 -11.29
CA ILE A 81 4.11 18.50 -10.68
C ILE A 81 5.31 17.64 -10.31
N ALA A 82 6.31 17.53 -11.19
CA ALA A 82 7.52 16.73 -10.97
C ALA A 82 8.31 17.22 -9.75
N VAL A 83 8.45 18.54 -9.60
CA VAL A 83 9.07 19.13 -8.41
C VAL A 83 8.28 18.78 -7.15
N LYS A 84 6.95 18.94 -7.16
CA LYS A 84 6.09 18.58 -6.01
C LYS A 84 6.21 17.11 -5.63
N ILE A 85 6.24 16.20 -6.62
CA ILE A 85 6.41 14.76 -6.38
C ILE A 85 7.78 14.51 -5.74
N ARG A 86 8.86 15.09 -6.28
CA ARG A 86 10.22 14.93 -5.76
C ARG A 86 10.33 15.44 -4.32
N ASP A 87 9.83 16.64 -4.06
CA ASP A 87 9.93 17.26 -2.74
C ASP A 87 9.14 16.45 -1.70
N ARG A 88 7.97 15.91 -2.06
CA ARG A 88 7.21 15.01 -1.19
C ARG A 88 7.93 13.69 -0.94
N SER A 89 8.57 13.10 -1.95
CA SER A 89 9.36 11.89 -1.79
C SER A 89 10.55 12.10 -0.85
N LEU A 90 11.25 13.23 -0.96
CA LEU A 90 12.33 13.59 -0.06
C LEU A 90 11.82 13.79 1.38
N GLN A 91 10.68 14.44 1.55
CA GLN A 91 10.06 14.60 2.87
C GLN A 91 9.75 13.25 3.51
N ILE A 92 9.19 12.30 2.75
CA ILE A 92 8.93 10.95 3.25
C ILE A 92 10.23 10.29 3.69
N LEU A 93 11.29 10.36 2.87
CA LEU A 93 12.59 9.79 3.23
C LEU A 93 13.15 10.36 4.54
N VAL A 94 13.06 11.69 4.73
CA VAL A 94 13.50 12.35 5.97
C VAL A 94 12.67 11.87 7.15
N ASN A 95 11.35 11.76 7.00
CA ASN A 95 10.47 11.28 8.07
C ASN A 95 10.78 9.83 8.44
N GLU A 96 10.90 8.93 7.47
CA GLU A 96 11.26 7.52 7.72
C GLU A 96 12.63 7.40 8.41
N SER A 97 13.59 8.24 8.00
CA SER A 97 14.90 8.29 8.65
C SER A 97 14.78 8.77 10.11
N TYR A 98 13.96 9.78 10.38
CA TYR A 98 13.70 10.26 11.72
C TYR A 98 13.02 9.19 12.59
N GLU A 99 11.99 8.53 12.06
CA GLU A 99 11.30 7.45 12.77
C GLU A 99 12.27 6.34 13.16
N HIS A 100 13.16 5.95 12.25
CA HIS A 100 14.11 4.86 12.51
C HIS A 100 15.25 5.26 13.45
N PHE A 101 15.90 6.40 13.23
CA PHE A 101 17.11 6.79 13.96
C PHE A 101 16.85 7.57 15.24
N VAL A 102 15.68 8.19 15.37
CA VAL A 102 15.37 9.08 16.49
C VAL A 102 14.15 8.60 17.27
N ALA A 103 13.00 8.41 16.62
CA ALA A 103 11.76 8.09 17.35
C ALA A 103 11.79 6.68 17.95
N THR A 104 12.07 5.65 17.14
CA THR A 104 12.04 4.25 17.56
C THR A 104 12.96 3.95 18.75
N PRO A 105 14.23 4.43 18.80
CA PRO A 105 15.12 4.19 19.95
C PRO A 105 14.67 4.87 21.25
N LEU A 106 13.80 5.88 21.17
CA LEU A 106 13.29 6.60 22.35
C LEU A 106 12.04 5.94 22.95
N ILE A 107 11.42 4.99 22.24
CA ILE A 107 10.29 4.22 22.75
C ILE A 107 10.83 3.16 23.72
N SER A 108 10.25 3.09 24.92
CA SER A 108 10.68 2.09 25.89
C SER A 108 10.29 0.68 25.39
N PRO A 109 11.12 -0.36 25.60
CA PRO A 109 10.77 -1.71 25.17
C PRO A 109 9.45 -2.23 25.74
N SER A 110 9.02 -1.69 26.89
CA SER A 110 7.74 -1.98 27.54
C SER A 110 6.51 -1.41 26.85
N GLU A 111 6.69 -0.54 25.84
CA GLU A 111 5.60 0.11 25.11
C GLU A 111 5.43 -0.45 23.67
N LEU A 112 6.23 -1.45 23.28
CA LEU A 112 6.23 -2.06 21.94
C LEU A 112 5.30 -3.29 21.80
N ASP A 113 4.34 -3.46 22.72
CA ASP A 113 3.37 -4.57 22.76
C ASP A 113 2.30 -4.51 21.65
#